data_AF-A0A1Q7RT07-F1
#
_entry.id   AF-A0A1Q7RT07-F1
#
_cell.length_a   1.000
_cell.length_b   1.000
_cell.length_c   1.000
_cell.angle_alpha   90.00
_cell.angle_beta   90.00
_cell.angle_gamma   90.00
#
_symmetry.space_group_name_H-M   'P 1'
#
loop_
_entity.id
_entity.type
_entity.pdbx_description
1 polymer ?
#
loop_
_entity_poly.entity_id
_entity_poly.type
_entity_poly.pdbx_seq_one_letter_code
_entity_poly.pdbx_strand_id
1 'polypeptide(L)'
;MDQFLLHAVAAEASRRLLEQEILRVSSLGQSRYLLRFATASKDNLLLSVRPDLPRFHLLDARRVTEGPPDRFAAHLDQDLTGAVLIALEKRPWDRVIEMRFRLPRREDGAVERRLVLELLGRSANLIVLDPRGVVLAYCHELKSEYRAPAPGAPYQPPPGREAFVSVPVGPEAMPTIRELFGGAREFLGKISPLLARDLDAVRPDEATAESRLAAILEAARSDAWSPVVYSLRPLQEMTEGEWPARNDVLVSPLPLLAPPNQHDSGGAAGRPFTATPFDSPSRAAEAGFGLLERLRDFKNLKDHYEALVRREIERLSTLRGKLVEELERARGSDTYRRLGEALLAGLSDARVQGETAFVPDPYGEAGTPIAVPIDPARPLQESARVLFERYKKGKRGVPTIEKRLQAAHARLVEWQALSGPAAAVCAPADLDRLREAMASLGLVHAKHPPKSALSRRPKEKPARVRRYVSPDGLTILVGKSGEENDTLTFRVASPWDFWLHAAGRPGAHVVVRNPQRLKTLPEKSLRVAAETAAYHSGGRQEAKVEVHFTQRKYVRKKKGMPSGQVLLRRFRSIQVAPRLPSSSVEDV
;
A
#
# COMPACT_ATOMS: atom_id res chain seq x y z
N MET A 1 -4.15 22.09 3.53
CA MET A 1 -5.07 23.12 3.01
C MET A 1 -4.99 24.36 3.90
N ASP A 2 -4.93 25.55 3.31
CA ASP A 2 -4.94 26.82 4.05
C ASP A 2 -6.30 27.08 4.73
N GLN A 3 -6.32 27.90 5.79
CA GLN A 3 -7.51 28.22 6.58
C GLN A 3 -8.62 28.89 5.77
N PHE A 4 -8.28 29.90 4.97
CA PHE A 4 -9.25 30.65 4.19
C PHE A 4 -9.71 29.86 2.96
N LEU A 5 -8.81 29.10 2.34
CA LEU A 5 -9.21 28.16 1.29
C LEU A 5 -10.17 27.10 1.81
N LEU A 6 -9.97 26.59 3.03
CA LEU A 6 -10.89 25.65 3.66
C LEU A 6 -12.26 26.29 3.91
N HIS A 7 -12.29 27.55 4.36
CA HIS A 7 -13.54 28.30 4.52
C HIS A 7 -14.29 28.43 3.20
N ALA A 8 -13.61 28.86 2.14
CA ALA A 8 -14.17 29.00 0.80
C ALA A 8 -14.78 27.69 0.29
N VAL A 9 -14.03 26.58 0.44
CA VAL A 9 -14.50 25.26 -0.01
C VAL A 9 -15.63 24.71 0.87
N ALA A 10 -15.62 24.97 2.18
CA ALA A 10 -16.72 24.57 3.07
C ALA A 10 -18.01 25.32 2.73
N ALA A 11 -17.95 26.63 2.47
CA ALA A 11 -19.09 27.42 2.03
C ALA A 11 -19.63 26.92 0.68
N GLU A 12 -18.75 26.64 -0.29
CA GLU A 12 -19.12 26.07 -1.58
C GLU A 12 -19.80 24.70 -1.44
N ALA A 13 -19.22 23.80 -0.63
CA ALA A 13 -19.78 22.47 -0.38
C ALA A 13 -21.13 22.53 0.33
N SER A 14 -21.28 23.42 1.32
CA SER A 14 -22.54 23.63 2.04
C SER A 14 -23.67 24.03 1.07
N ARG A 15 -23.43 25.03 0.22
CA ARG A 15 -24.44 25.47 -0.78
C ARG A 15 -24.89 24.37 -1.75
N ARG A 16 -23.97 23.46 -2.11
CA ARG A 16 -24.23 22.42 -3.13
C ARG A 16 -24.78 21.12 -2.56
N LEU A 17 -24.47 20.81 -1.30
CA LEU A 17 -24.73 19.49 -0.72
C LEU A 17 -25.76 19.48 0.42
N LEU A 18 -26.15 20.62 0.98
CA LEU A 18 -27.20 20.65 2.00
C LEU A 18 -28.52 20.07 1.46
N GLU A 19 -29.21 19.34 2.32
CA GLU A 19 -30.41 18.57 2.04
C GLU A 19 -30.26 17.51 0.94
N GLN A 20 -29.02 17.13 0.59
CA GLN A 20 -28.74 16.04 -0.35
C GLN A 20 -28.48 14.72 0.41
N GLU A 21 -28.96 13.63 -0.16
CA GLU A 21 -28.77 12.27 0.36
C GLU A 21 -27.40 11.71 -0.04
N ILE A 22 -26.73 10.99 0.87
CA ILE A 22 -25.54 10.20 0.58
C ILE A 22 -25.95 8.89 -0.07
N LEU A 23 -25.52 8.69 -1.32
CA LEU A 23 -25.69 7.44 -2.06
C LEU A 23 -24.71 6.37 -1.61
N ARG A 24 -23.47 6.77 -1.28
CA ARG A 24 -22.38 5.85 -0.93
C ARG A 24 -21.18 6.57 -0.33
N VAL A 25 -20.45 5.87 0.54
CA VAL A 25 -19.09 6.22 0.97
C VAL A 25 -18.09 5.22 0.42
N SER A 26 -17.02 5.70 -0.21
CA SER A 26 -15.99 4.84 -0.83
C SER A 26 -14.60 5.19 -0.33
N SER A 27 -13.73 4.19 -0.16
CA SER A 27 -12.30 4.42 0.08
C SER A 27 -11.58 4.65 -1.23
N LEU A 28 -10.76 5.69 -1.29
CA LEU A 28 -9.78 5.90 -2.36
C LEU A 28 -8.39 5.38 -1.95
N GLY A 29 -8.29 4.71 -0.79
CA GLY A 29 -7.03 4.27 -0.20
C GLY A 29 -6.23 5.42 0.43
N GLN A 30 -5.27 5.04 1.29
CA GLN A 30 -4.42 5.97 2.04
C GLN A 30 -5.23 6.98 2.89
N SER A 31 -6.33 6.56 3.52
CA SER A 31 -7.17 7.42 4.38
C SER A 31 -7.83 8.59 3.63
N ARG A 32 -8.28 8.30 2.41
CA ARG A 32 -9.07 9.19 1.57
C ARG A 32 -10.43 8.58 1.36
N TYR A 33 -11.47 9.36 1.58
CA TYR A 33 -12.86 8.92 1.51
C TYR A 33 -13.63 9.80 0.55
N LEU A 34 -14.51 9.19 -0.24
CA LEU A 34 -15.38 9.85 -1.19
C LEU A 34 -16.82 9.66 -0.73
N LEU A 35 -17.52 10.75 -0.42
CA LEU A 35 -18.96 10.75 -0.19
C LEU A 35 -19.64 11.11 -1.51
N ARG A 36 -20.50 10.24 -2.02
CA ARG A 36 -21.29 10.47 -3.23
C ARG A 36 -22.66 10.96 -2.84
N PHE A 37 -23.07 12.10 -3.36
CA PHE A 37 -24.38 12.69 -3.07
C PHE A 37 -25.36 12.51 -4.24
N ALA A 38 -26.64 12.45 -3.92
CA ALA A 38 -27.74 12.31 -4.85
C ALA A 38 -28.09 13.66 -5.52
N THR A 39 -27.11 14.36 -6.11
CA THR A 39 -27.32 15.66 -6.74
C THR A 39 -27.48 15.55 -8.27
N ALA A 40 -28.15 16.52 -8.88
CA ALA A 40 -28.28 16.60 -10.34
C ALA A 40 -26.90 16.73 -11.04
N SER A 41 -25.97 17.44 -10.42
CA SER A 41 -24.57 17.63 -10.84
C SER A 41 -23.68 16.40 -10.57
N LYS A 42 -24.17 15.40 -9.85
CA LYS A 42 -23.40 14.23 -9.37
C LYS A 42 -22.16 14.63 -8.57
N ASP A 43 -22.36 15.61 -7.69
CA ASP A 43 -21.30 16.15 -6.84
C ASP A 43 -20.80 15.09 -5.87
N ASN A 44 -19.49 15.02 -5.73
CA ASN A 44 -18.83 14.13 -4.79
C ASN A 44 -17.98 14.96 -3.84
N LEU A 45 -17.89 14.54 -2.59
CA LEU A 45 -17.11 15.22 -1.57
C LEU A 45 -15.90 14.37 -1.19
N LEU A 46 -14.70 14.90 -1.38
CA LEU A 46 -13.46 14.26 -0.96
C LEU A 46 -13.11 14.67 0.48
N LEU A 47 -12.93 13.67 1.34
CA LEU A 47 -12.38 13.82 2.68
C LEU A 47 -11.02 13.11 2.74
N SER A 48 -9.91 13.86 2.75
CA SER A 48 -8.57 13.30 2.88
C SER A 48 -7.97 13.64 4.23
N VAL A 49 -7.70 12.61 5.03
CA VAL A 49 -6.95 12.70 6.30
C VAL A 49 -5.58 12.03 6.17
N ARG A 50 -5.00 12.15 4.98
CA ARG A 50 -3.60 11.81 4.74
C ARG A 50 -2.69 12.70 5.60
N PRO A 51 -1.78 12.14 6.41
CA PRO A 51 -0.89 12.95 7.26
C PRO A 51 -0.02 13.96 6.50
N ASP A 52 0.35 13.65 5.25
CA ASP A 52 1.15 14.51 4.40
C ASP A 52 0.30 15.55 3.65
N LEU A 53 -0.95 15.21 3.30
CA LEU A 53 -1.80 16.02 2.43
C LEU A 53 -3.29 15.99 2.84
N PRO A 54 -3.63 16.52 4.03
CA PRO A 54 -5.00 16.61 4.46
C PRO A 54 -5.73 17.70 3.67
N ARG A 55 -6.90 17.36 3.14
CA ARG A 55 -7.71 18.25 2.29
C ARG A 55 -9.19 17.84 2.27
N PHE A 56 -10.01 18.82 1.91
CA PHE A 56 -11.46 18.72 1.81
C PHE A 56 -11.88 19.52 0.59
N HIS A 57 -12.59 18.93 -0.37
CA HIS A 57 -13.16 19.66 -1.51
C HIS A 57 -14.16 18.83 -2.30
N LEU A 58 -15.00 19.51 -3.09
CA LEU A 58 -15.83 18.85 -4.07
C LEU A 58 -14.96 18.29 -5.20
N LEU A 59 -15.46 17.22 -5.81
CA LEU A 59 -14.92 16.60 -7.00
C LEU A 59 -16.02 16.60 -8.06
N ASP A 60 -15.65 17.01 -9.28
CA ASP A 60 -16.52 16.89 -10.44
C ASP A 60 -16.91 15.41 -10.66
N ALA A 61 -18.00 15.16 -11.39
CA ALA A 61 -18.57 13.84 -11.66
C ALA A 61 -17.64 12.86 -12.43
N ARG A 62 -16.36 13.19 -12.60
CA ARG A 62 -15.34 12.33 -13.20
C ARG A 62 -15.18 11.06 -12.38
N ARG A 63 -14.89 9.95 -13.07
CA ARG A 63 -14.66 8.66 -12.42
C ARG A 63 -13.36 8.72 -11.62
N VAL A 64 -13.51 8.79 -10.30
CA VAL A 64 -12.41 8.54 -9.36
C VAL A 64 -12.26 7.04 -9.20
N THR A 65 -11.02 6.54 -9.26
CA THR A 65 -10.73 5.12 -9.03
C THR A 65 -10.93 4.78 -7.56
N GLU A 66 -11.95 3.98 -7.26
CA GLU A 66 -12.23 3.48 -5.91
C GLU A 66 -11.36 2.25 -5.61
N GLY A 67 -10.83 2.19 -4.38
CA GLY A 67 -10.12 1.03 -3.86
C GLY A 67 -11.07 0.05 -3.16
N PRO A 68 -10.58 -1.14 -2.77
CA PRO A 68 -11.32 -1.98 -1.84
C PRO A 68 -11.58 -1.19 -0.53
N PRO A 69 -12.77 -1.28 0.08
CA PRO A 69 -13.08 -0.55 1.30
C PRO A 69 -12.16 -1.01 2.43
N ASP A 70 -11.54 -0.04 3.12
CA ASP A 70 -10.92 -0.29 4.42
C ASP A 70 -12.01 -0.38 5.52
N ARG A 71 -11.61 -0.76 6.74
CA ARG A 71 -12.55 -0.95 7.85
C ARG A 71 -13.32 0.33 8.19
N PHE A 72 -12.68 1.49 8.10
CA PHE A 72 -13.29 2.76 8.45
C PHE A 72 -14.25 3.24 7.36
N ALA A 73 -13.87 3.09 6.09
CA ALA A 73 -14.76 3.34 4.95
C ALA A 73 -16.01 2.45 4.99
N ALA A 74 -15.85 1.16 5.31
CA ALA A 74 -16.98 0.25 5.46
C ALA A 74 -17.93 0.68 6.60
N HIS A 75 -17.35 1.13 7.72
CA HIS A 75 -18.14 1.67 8.83
C HIS A 75 -18.89 2.96 8.43
N LEU A 76 -18.21 3.92 7.78
CA LEU A 76 -18.86 5.14 7.28
C LEU A 76 -19.96 4.86 6.26
N ASP A 77 -19.73 3.92 5.33
CA ASP A 77 -20.71 3.55 4.30
C ASP A 77 -21.96 2.95 4.93
N GLN A 78 -21.79 2.06 5.92
CA GLN A 78 -22.89 1.52 6.71
C GLN A 78 -23.60 2.60 7.53
N ASP A 79 -22.87 3.57 8.09
CA ASP A 79 -23.44 4.59 8.97
C ASP A 79 -24.09 5.77 8.24
N LEU A 80 -23.67 6.09 7.02
CA LEU A 80 -24.10 7.32 6.33
C LEU A 80 -24.86 7.08 5.03
N THR A 81 -24.87 5.87 4.46
CA THR A 81 -25.67 5.61 3.25
C THR A 81 -27.16 5.84 3.53
N GLY A 82 -27.82 6.59 2.65
CA GLY A 82 -29.21 7.03 2.79
C GLY A 82 -29.40 8.19 3.76
N ALA A 83 -28.34 8.69 4.41
CA ALA A 83 -28.43 9.83 5.31
C ALA A 83 -28.43 11.15 4.52
N VAL A 84 -29.13 12.15 5.03
CA VAL A 84 -29.22 13.48 4.41
C VAL A 84 -28.34 14.47 5.17
N LEU A 85 -27.47 15.19 4.47
CA LEU A 85 -26.63 16.24 5.06
C LEU A 85 -27.50 17.44 5.43
N ILE A 86 -27.62 17.73 6.72
CA ILE A 86 -28.45 18.84 7.25
C ILE A 86 -27.61 20.03 7.73
N ALA A 87 -26.31 19.83 7.99
CA ALA A 87 -25.40 20.92 8.30
C ALA A 87 -23.98 20.59 7.85
N LEU A 88 -23.26 21.60 7.35
CA LEU A 88 -21.84 21.53 7.03
C LEU A 88 -21.21 22.85 7.43
N GLU A 89 -20.49 22.84 8.54
CA GLU A 89 -20.00 24.04 9.20
C GLU A 89 -18.50 23.90 9.49
N LYS A 90 -17.72 24.93 9.14
CA LYS A 90 -16.31 25.03 9.54
C LYS A 90 -16.25 25.79 10.85
N ARG A 91 -15.57 25.24 11.86
CA ARG A 91 -15.32 25.96 13.11
C ARG A 91 -14.55 27.27 12.83
N PRO A 92 -14.97 28.42 13.39
CA PRO A 92 -14.27 29.69 13.18
C PRO A 92 -12.78 29.58 13.52
N TRP A 93 -11.92 30.17 12.68
CA TRP A 93 -10.46 30.23 12.87
C TRP A 93 -9.72 28.91 13.07
N ASP A 94 -10.41 27.78 12.91
CA ASP A 94 -9.84 26.44 13.00
C ASP A 94 -10.03 25.65 11.69
N ARG A 95 -9.24 24.60 11.53
CA ARG A 95 -9.28 23.69 10.37
C ARG A 95 -10.08 22.43 10.68
N VAL A 96 -11.22 22.64 11.32
CA VAL A 96 -12.17 21.59 11.72
C VAL A 96 -13.49 21.84 11.02
N ILE A 97 -14.00 20.83 10.32
CA ILE A 97 -15.32 20.84 9.70
C ILE A 97 -16.21 19.85 10.45
N GLU A 98 -17.41 20.28 10.80
CA GLU A 98 -18.44 19.45 11.39
C GLU A 98 -19.59 19.31 10.38
N MET A 99 -19.92 18.06 10.05
CA MET A 99 -21.06 17.71 9.20
C MET A 99 -22.09 16.98 10.05
N ARG A 100 -23.37 17.34 9.94
CA ARG A 100 -24.49 16.66 10.60
C ARG A 100 -25.38 16.00 9.57
N PHE A 101 -25.75 14.76 9.84
CA PHE A 101 -26.53 13.92 8.95
C PHE A 101 -27.77 13.42 9.66
N ARG A 102 -28.93 13.64 9.05
CA ARG A 102 -30.18 13.00 9.44
C ARG A 102 -30.21 11.60 8.85
N LEU A 103 -30.30 10.60 9.70
CA LEU A 103 -30.30 9.19 9.30
C LEU A 103 -31.69 8.77 8.80
N PRO A 104 -31.76 7.79 7.87
CA PRO A 104 -33.02 7.09 7.60
C PRO A 104 -33.47 6.36 8.86
N ARG A 105 -34.75 5.96 8.91
CA ARG A 105 -35.29 5.22 10.06
C ARG A 105 -34.54 3.89 10.25
N ARG A 106 -33.83 3.75 11.38
CA ARG A 106 -33.05 2.55 11.74
C ARG A 106 -33.67 1.78 12.90
N GLU A 107 -33.34 0.50 13.02
CA GLU A 107 -33.77 -0.37 14.12
C GLU A 107 -33.19 0.06 15.48
N ASP A 108 -31.99 0.66 15.48
CA ASP A 108 -31.32 1.16 16.69
C ASP A 108 -31.91 2.49 17.22
N GLY A 109 -32.89 3.06 16.52
CA GLY A 109 -33.53 4.33 16.87
C GLY A 109 -32.66 5.57 16.65
N ALA A 110 -31.46 5.43 16.09
CA ALA A 110 -30.58 6.58 15.82
C ALA A 110 -31.17 7.46 14.71
N VAL A 111 -31.32 8.76 15.00
CA VAL A 111 -31.90 9.74 14.06
C VAL A 111 -30.86 10.66 13.43
N GLU A 112 -29.66 10.76 14.03
CA GLU A 112 -28.61 11.67 13.59
C GLU A 112 -27.22 11.08 13.81
N ARG A 113 -26.28 11.47 12.95
CA ARG A 113 -24.83 11.25 13.07
C ARG A 113 -24.09 12.54 12.79
N ARG A 114 -22.98 12.76 13.49
CA ARG A 114 -22.05 13.85 13.18
C ARG A 114 -20.73 13.29 12.70
N LEU A 115 -20.12 13.97 11.74
CA LEU A 115 -18.81 13.63 11.19
C LEU A 115 -17.91 14.85 11.33
N VAL A 116 -16.84 14.71 12.11
CA VAL A 116 -15.86 15.75 12.34
C VAL A 116 -14.59 15.45 11.55
N LEU A 117 -14.21 16.39 10.68
CA LEU A 117 -12.98 16.35 9.88
C LEU A 117 -11.98 17.35 10.43
N GLU A 118 -10.79 16.86 10.76
CA GLU A 118 -9.68 17.66 11.28
C GLU A 118 -8.55 17.68 10.27
N LEU A 119 -8.19 18.86 9.75
CA LEU A 119 -7.14 19.03 8.75
C LEU A 119 -5.86 19.60 9.37
N LEU A 120 -5.39 18.96 10.44
CA LEU A 120 -4.29 19.41 11.30
C LEU A 120 -2.94 18.75 10.95
N GLY A 121 -2.63 18.66 9.67
CA GLY A 121 -1.37 18.07 9.20
C GLY A 121 -1.25 16.61 9.60
N ARG A 122 -0.19 16.26 10.34
CA ARG A 122 0.07 14.87 10.77
C ARG A 122 -0.98 14.32 11.74
N SER A 123 -1.68 15.20 12.46
CA SER A 123 -2.77 14.81 13.36
C SER A 123 -4.14 14.88 12.69
N ALA A 124 -4.19 14.98 11.35
CA ALA A 124 -5.46 14.99 10.63
C ALA A 124 -6.27 13.72 10.91
N ASN A 125 -7.58 13.87 11.07
CA ASN A 125 -8.45 12.78 11.48
C ASN A 125 -9.88 12.96 10.98
N LEU A 126 -10.61 11.85 10.91
CA LEU A 126 -12.03 11.81 10.57
C LEU A 126 -12.71 11.02 11.68
N ILE A 127 -13.66 11.65 12.37
CA ILE A 127 -14.23 11.16 13.63
C ILE A 127 -15.75 11.14 13.51
N VAL A 128 -16.35 9.99 13.77
CA VAL A 128 -17.80 9.77 13.78
C VAL A 128 -18.30 9.94 15.19
N LEU A 129 -19.32 10.78 15.38
CA LEU A 129 -19.93 11.07 16.67
C LEU A 129 -21.43 10.76 16.66
N ASP A 130 -21.96 10.44 17.84
CA ASP A 130 -23.40 10.44 18.08
C ASP A 130 -23.93 11.89 18.23
N PRO A 131 -25.26 12.08 18.35
CA PRO A 131 -25.85 13.42 18.52
C PRO A 131 -25.44 14.14 19.81
N ARG A 132 -24.98 13.41 20.83
CA ARG A 132 -24.50 13.95 22.11
C ARG A 132 -23.01 14.32 22.06
N GLY A 133 -22.34 14.06 20.95
CA GLY A 133 -20.92 14.30 20.76
C GLY A 133 -20.00 13.24 21.34
N VAL A 134 -20.51 12.03 21.59
CA VAL A 134 -19.72 10.87 21.98
C VAL A 134 -19.10 10.24 20.73
N VAL A 135 -17.82 9.89 20.82
CA VAL A 135 -17.07 9.26 19.73
C VAL A 135 -17.56 7.84 19.51
N LEU A 136 -17.96 7.54 18.27
CA LEU A 136 -18.34 6.20 17.82
C LEU A 136 -17.20 5.50 17.09
N ALA A 137 -16.49 6.24 16.23
CA ALA A 137 -15.35 5.74 15.47
C ALA A 137 -14.40 6.87 15.06
N TYR A 138 -13.17 6.54 14.70
CA TYR A 138 -12.20 7.48 14.15
C TYR A 138 -11.25 6.79 13.17
N CYS A 139 -10.69 7.56 12.24
CA CYS A 139 -9.81 7.05 11.18
C CYS A 139 -8.40 6.72 11.71
N HIS A 140 -7.82 7.62 12.51
CA HIS A 140 -6.44 7.50 13.00
C HIS A 140 -6.39 7.53 14.51
N GLU A 141 -5.62 6.62 15.11
CA GLU A 141 -5.27 6.69 16.51
C GLU A 141 -4.25 7.81 16.74
N LEU A 142 -4.56 8.75 17.63
CA LEU A 142 -3.66 9.85 17.96
C LEU A 142 -2.85 9.49 19.20
N LYS A 143 -1.53 9.48 19.07
CA LYS A 143 -0.61 9.42 20.21
C LYS A 143 -0.44 10.83 20.77
N SER A 144 -1.38 11.25 21.61
CA SER A 144 -1.38 12.54 22.27
C SER A 144 -1.83 12.36 23.71
N GLU A 145 -1.06 12.91 24.65
CA GLU A 145 -1.42 12.92 26.08
C GLU A 145 -2.63 13.82 26.36
N TYR A 146 -2.87 14.81 25.50
CA TYR A 146 -3.91 15.83 25.69
C TYR A 146 -5.19 15.53 24.92
N ARG A 147 -5.14 14.64 23.92
CA ARG A 147 -6.23 14.49 22.94
C ARG A 147 -6.13 13.22 22.11
N ALA A 148 -6.66 12.11 22.64
CA ALA A 148 -6.82 10.86 21.91
C ALA A 148 -8.31 10.52 21.76
N PRO A 149 -8.86 10.40 20.52
CA PRO A 149 -10.23 9.95 20.35
C PRO A 149 -10.34 8.50 20.82
N ALA A 150 -11.39 8.20 21.59
CA ALA A 150 -11.66 6.87 22.11
C ALA A 150 -13.16 6.57 21.99
N PRO A 151 -13.59 5.38 21.51
CA PRO A 151 -15.01 5.10 21.38
C PRO A 151 -15.69 5.14 22.75
N GLY A 152 -16.86 5.78 22.84
CA GLY A 152 -17.59 5.99 24.09
C GLY A 152 -17.15 7.22 24.90
N ALA A 153 -16.05 7.89 24.54
CA ALA A 153 -15.62 9.13 25.18
C ALA A 153 -16.23 10.36 24.49
N PRO A 154 -16.46 11.48 25.21
CA PRO A 154 -16.87 12.73 24.59
C PRO A 154 -15.78 13.27 23.66
N TYR A 155 -16.18 13.83 22.52
CA TYR A 155 -15.27 14.50 21.60
C TYR A 155 -14.68 15.77 22.23
N GLN A 156 -13.37 15.92 22.10
CA GLN A 156 -12.65 17.14 22.47
C GLN A 156 -12.06 17.81 21.22
N PRO A 157 -12.34 19.09 20.97
CA PRO A 157 -11.74 19.81 19.85
C PRO A 157 -10.24 20.05 20.05
N PRO A 158 -9.51 20.41 18.99
CA PRO A 158 -8.10 20.74 19.08
C PRO A 158 -7.90 21.97 19.98
N PRO A 159 -6.89 21.97 20.89
CA PRO A 159 -6.58 23.14 21.70
C PRO A 159 -5.88 24.23 20.88
N GLY A 160 -5.73 25.43 21.44
CA GLY A 160 -4.92 26.52 20.87
C GLY A 160 -5.70 27.50 20.00
N ARG A 161 -7.03 27.47 20.07
CA ARG A 161 -7.95 28.39 19.37
C ARG A 161 -8.79 29.24 20.33
N GLU A 162 -8.49 29.20 21.62
CA GLU A 162 -9.23 29.90 22.68
C GLU A 162 -9.22 31.42 22.46
N ALA A 163 -8.06 31.98 22.07
CA ALA A 163 -7.90 33.41 21.77
C ALA A 163 -8.67 33.87 20.51
N PHE A 164 -9.20 32.96 19.70
CA PHE A 164 -9.94 33.28 18.48
C PHE A 164 -11.46 33.22 18.65
N VAL A 165 -11.96 32.74 19.81
CA VAL A 165 -13.40 32.51 20.04
C VAL A 165 -14.23 33.79 19.89
N SER A 166 -13.68 34.94 20.30
CA SER A 166 -14.34 36.25 20.21
C SER A 166 -14.15 36.95 18.86
N VAL A 167 -13.38 36.39 17.94
CA VAL A 167 -13.07 37.03 16.66
C VAL A 167 -14.18 36.67 15.65
N PRO A 168 -15.01 37.63 15.20
CA PRO A 168 -16.05 37.36 14.20
C PRO A 168 -15.45 37.04 12.84
N VAL A 169 -16.20 36.38 11.95
CA VAL A 169 -15.73 36.10 10.57
C VAL A 169 -16.23 37.20 9.63
N GLY A 170 -15.42 38.23 9.43
CA GLY A 170 -15.73 39.35 8.54
C GLY A 170 -14.87 40.59 8.84
N PRO A 171 -14.98 41.67 8.06
CA PRO A 171 -14.19 42.90 8.29
C PRO A 171 -14.41 43.53 9.67
N GLU A 172 -15.54 43.27 10.31
CA GLU A 172 -15.84 43.65 11.70
C GLU A 172 -14.86 43.04 12.72
N ALA A 173 -14.06 42.04 12.33
CA ALA A 173 -13.02 41.45 13.16
C ALA A 173 -11.80 42.36 13.35
N MET A 174 -11.60 43.37 12.50
CA MET A 174 -10.39 44.18 12.47
C MET A 174 -10.04 44.82 13.83
N PRO A 175 -10.97 45.45 14.58
CA PRO A 175 -10.67 46.01 15.89
C PRO A 175 -10.18 44.94 16.90
N THR A 176 -10.89 43.82 16.97
CA THR A 176 -10.52 42.68 17.83
C THR A 176 -9.18 42.07 17.43
N ILE A 177 -8.89 42.03 16.13
CA ILE A 177 -7.62 41.52 15.61
C ILE A 177 -6.45 42.39 16.07
N ARG A 178 -6.57 43.73 15.95
CA ARG A 178 -5.55 44.65 16.44
C ARG A 178 -5.32 44.49 17.93
N GLU A 179 -6.39 44.41 18.72
CA GLU A 179 -6.33 44.28 20.17
C GLU A 179 -5.68 42.98 20.62
N LEU A 180 -6.10 41.84 20.06
CA LEU A 180 -5.68 40.52 20.56
C LEU A 180 -4.39 39.99 19.93
N PHE A 181 -4.07 40.42 18.70
CA PHE A 181 -2.94 39.87 17.93
C PHE A 181 -1.89 40.91 17.56
N GLY A 182 -2.16 42.20 17.71
CA GLY A 182 -1.21 43.28 17.43
C GLY A 182 -1.22 43.80 15.99
N GLY A 183 -1.97 43.16 15.09
CA GLY A 183 -2.04 43.60 13.69
C GLY A 183 -2.37 42.48 12.71
N ALA A 184 -2.39 42.84 11.43
CA ALA A 184 -2.78 41.93 10.36
C ALA A 184 -1.74 40.82 10.13
N ARG A 185 -0.45 41.14 10.28
CA ARG A 185 0.67 40.21 10.04
C ARG A 185 0.70 39.09 11.08
N GLU A 186 0.62 39.43 12.36
CA GLU A 186 0.64 38.52 13.49
C GLU A 186 -0.57 37.58 13.46
N PHE A 187 -1.74 38.14 13.11
CA PHE A 187 -2.96 37.36 12.93
C PHE A 187 -2.80 36.33 11.82
N LEU A 188 -2.45 36.77 10.60
CA LEU A 188 -2.24 35.87 9.47
C LEU A 188 -1.15 34.84 9.75
N GLY A 189 -0.07 35.20 10.46
CA GLY A 189 0.99 34.28 10.87
C GLY A 189 0.48 33.08 11.68
N LYS A 190 -0.58 33.27 12.48
CA LYS A 190 -1.19 32.22 13.33
C LYS A 190 -2.25 31.37 12.61
N ILE A 191 -2.86 31.85 11.53
CA ILE A 191 -3.97 31.16 10.86
C ILE A 191 -3.70 30.77 9.40
N SER A 192 -2.88 31.54 8.69
CA SER A 192 -2.56 31.35 7.27
C SER A 192 -1.08 31.69 6.99
N PRO A 193 -0.17 30.73 7.22
CA PRO A 193 1.25 30.90 6.89
C PRO A 193 1.49 31.21 5.39
N LEU A 194 0.56 30.85 4.51
CA LEU A 194 0.61 31.19 3.10
C LEU A 194 0.46 32.71 2.89
N LEU A 195 -0.65 33.27 3.39
CA LEU A 195 -0.96 34.69 3.21
C LEU A 195 -0.07 35.60 4.07
N ALA A 196 0.43 35.11 5.21
CA ALA A 196 1.45 35.80 5.98
C ALA A 196 2.74 35.96 5.19
N ARG A 197 3.24 34.89 4.56
CA ARG A 197 4.45 34.95 3.71
C ARG A 197 4.26 35.81 2.47
N ASP A 198 3.08 35.78 1.86
CA ASP A 198 2.70 36.66 0.76
C ASP A 198 2.80 38.14 1.16
N LEU A 199 2.22 38.46 2.31
CA LEU A 199 2.23 39.80 2.87
C LEU A 199 3.65 40.24 3.25
N ASP A 200 4.45 39.37 3.88
CA ASP A 200 5.83 39.70 4.25
C ASP A 200 6.74 39.92 3.04
N ALA A 201 6.48 39.22 1.92
CA ALA A 201 7.27 39.33 0.70
C ALA A 201 7.18 40.71 0.04
N VAL A 202 6.04 41.40 0.13
CA VAL A 202 5.89 42.78 -0.38
C VAL A 202 6.35 43.85 0.60
N ARG A 203 6.72 43.47 1.84
CA ARG A 203 7.12 44.39 2.94
C ARG A 203 6.23 45.64 3.06
N PRO A 204 4.90 45.48 3.16
CA PRO A 204 3.97 46.60 3.17
C PRO A 204 4.06 47.40 4.47
N ASP A 205 3.60 48.65 4.45
CA ASP A 205 3.25 49.33 5.69
C ASP A 205 2.03 48.66 6.38
N GLU A 206 1.75 49.03 7.63
CA GLU A 206 0.65 48.42 8.39
C GLU A 206 -0.72 48.73 7.75
N ALA A 207 -0.90 49.91 7.16
CA ALA A 207 -2.15 50.28 6.49
C ALA A 207 -2.46 49.36 5.29
N THR A 208 -1.45 49.03 4.51
CA THR A 208 -1.57 48.10 3.37
C THR A 208 -1.79 46.66 3.86
N ALA A 209 -1.15 46.26 4.96
CA ALA A 209 -1.39 44.97 5.60
C ALA A 209 -2.83 44.81 6.10
N GLU A 210 -3.35 45.84 6.77
CA GLU A 210 -4.74 45.88 7.22
C GLU A 210 -5.73 45.87 6.06
N SER A 211 -5.48 46.66 5.02
CA SER A 211 -6.31 46.68 3.80
C SER A 211 -6.37 45.30 3.14
N ARG A 212 -5.22 44.61 3.05
CA ARG A 212 -5.15 43.24 2.54
C ARG A 212 -5.95 42.26 3.39
N LEU A 213 -5.82 42.33 4.71
CA LEU A 213 -6.59 41.47 5.62
C LEU A 213 -8.09 41.75 5.52
N ALA A 214 -8.50 43.02 5.49
CA ALA A 214 -9.89 43.41 5.32
C ALA A 214 -10.50 42.83 4.02
N ALA A 215 -9.74 42.86 2.91
CA ALA A 215 -10.17 42.24 1.66
C ALA A 215 -10.34 40.71 1.77
N ILE A 216 -9.44 40.02 2.49
CA ILE A 216 -9.56 38.57 2.75
C ILE A 216 -10.81 38.26 3.60
N LEU A 217 -11.04 39.05 4.65
CA LEU A 217 -12.18 38.90 5.54
C LEU A 217 -13.50 39.20 4.83
N GLU A 218 -13.50 40.21 3.95
CA GLU A 218 -14.66 40.55 3.12
C GLU A 218 -14.98 39.43 2.12
N ALA A 219 -13.97 38.84 1.48
CA ALA A 219 -14.16 37.64 0.66
C ALA A 219 -14.72 36.47 1.48
N ALA A 220 -14.29 36.30 2.73
CA ALA A 220 -14.82 35.26 3.61
C ALA A 220 -16.28 35.46 4.02
N ARG A 221 -16.71 36.72 4.16
CA ARG A 221 -18.09 37.10 4.49
C ARG A 221 -19.03 37.02 3.29
N SER A 222 -18.59 37.54 2.14
CA SER A 222 -19.38 37.61 0.90
C SER A 222 -19.29 36.36 0.03
N ASP A 223 -18.37 35.44 0.37
CA ASP A 223 -17.98 34.28 -0.43
C ASP A 223 -17.45 34.62 -1.84
N ALA A 224 -16.95 35.85 -2.02
CA ALA A 224 -16.36 36.33 -3.28
C ALA A 224 -14.88 35.91 -3.39
N TRP A 225 -14.63 34.65 -3.71
CA TRP A 225 -13.29 34.09 -3.87
C TRP A 225 -12.78 34.11 -5.31
N SER A 226 -11.46 34.29 -5.46
CA SER A 226 -10.75 34.27 -6.75
C SER A 226 -9.54 33.33 -6.64
N PRO A 227 -9.77 32.01 -6.54
CA PRO A 227 -8.73 31.06 -6.21
C PRO A 227 -7.73 30.89 -7.35
N VAL A 228 -6.46 30.75 -6.98
CA VAL A 228 -5.34 30.62 -7.91
C VAL A 228 -4.41 29.49 -7.45
N VAL A 229 -4.03 28.63 -8.40
CA VAL A 229 -2.95 27.67 -8.19
C VAL A 229 -1.66 28.23 -8.79
N TYR A 230 -0.61 28.29 -7.99
CA TYR A 230 0.72 28.68 -8.42
C TYR A 230 1.59 27.44 -8.53
N SER A 231 2.30 27.29 -9.64
CA SER A 231 3.22 26.17 -9.89
C SER A 231 4.46 26.62 -10.65
N LEU A 232 5.54 25.81 -10.60
CA LEU A 232 6.79 26.11 -11.31
C LEU A 232 6.60 26.30 -12.82
N ARG A 233 5.65 25.58 -13.41
CA ARG A 233 5.25 25.60 -14.83
C ARG A 233 3.73 25.45 -14.95
N PRO A 234 3.12 25.65 -16.13
CA PRO A 234 1.70 25.36 -16.34
C PRO A 234 1.31 23.98 -15.80
N LEU A 235 0.16 23.87 -15.13
CA LEU A 235 -0.25 22.65 -14.44
C LEU A 235 -0.31 21.41 -15.35
N GLN A 236 -0.57 21.61 -16.64
CA GLN A 236 -0.62 20.56 -17.66
C GLN A 236 0.76 20.02 -18.05
N GLU A 237 1.81 20.80 -17.81
CA GLU A 237 3.21 20.43 -18.07
C GLU A 237 3.89 19.77 -16.86
N MET A 238 3.27 19.86 -15.68
CA MET A 238 3.77 19.26 -14.45
C MET A 238 3.50 17.76 -14.46
N THR A 239 4.58 16.97 -14.49
CA THR A 239 4.57 15.50 -14.58
C THR A 239 5.10 14.85 -13.30
N GLU A 240 4.74 13.59 -13.07
CA GLU A 240 5.10 12.84 -11.85
C GLU A 240 6.61 12.80 -11.55
N GLY A 241 7.46 12.92 -12.56
CA GLY A 241 8.92 13.00 -12.45
C GLY A 241 9.49 14.17 -11.67
N GLU A 242 8.66 15.17 -11.44
CA GLU A 242 9.05 16.40 -10.79
C GLU A 242 8.92 16.21 -9.30
N TRP A 243 10.07 16.05 -8.64
CA TRP A 243 10.13 15.87 -7.21
C TRP A 243 9.76 17.17 -6.52
N PRO A 244 8.59 17.24 -5.86
CA PRO A 244 8.12 18.50 -5.33
C PRO A 244 9.02 18.87 -4.16
N ALA A 245 9.78 19.96 -4.31
CA ALA A 245 10.33 20.66 -3.18
C ALA A 245 9.20 21.33 -2.38
N ARG A 246 9.55 21.78 -1.18
CA ARG A 246 8.60 22.48 -0.32
C ARG A 246 8.21 23.78 -1.02
N ASN A 247 6.95 23.88 -1.45
CA ASN A 247 6.31 25.05 -2.10
C ASN A 247 6.30 25.06 -3.64
N ASP A 248 6.52 23.93 -4.33
CA ASP A 248 6.47 23.90 -5.81
C ASP A 248 5.07 24.06 -6.40
N VAL A 249 4.04 23.79 -5.59
CA VAL A 249 2.64 24.05 -5.91
C VAL A 249 1.98 24.67 -4.69
N LEU A 250 1.35 25.83 -4.88
CA LEU A 250 0.57 26.53 -3.87
C LEU A 250 -0.87 26.70 -4.35
N VAL A 251 -1.83 26.56 -3.44
CA VAL A 251 -3.24 26.84 -3.72
C VAL A 251 -3.66 27.97 -2.80
N SER A 252 -3.97 29.12 -3.39
CA SER A 252 -4.37 30.33 -2.67
C SER A 252 -5.85 30.62 -2.93
N PRO A 253 -6.63 31.02 -1.91
CA PRO A 253 -8.03 31.39 -2.09
C PRO A 253 -8.22 32.74 -2.81
N LEU A 254 -7.17 33.56 -2.85
CA LEU A 254 -7.11 34.85 -3.54
C LEU A 254 -5.75 34.99 -4.25
N PRO A 255 -5.62 35.85 -5.28
CA PRO A 255 -4.33 36.12 -5.90
C PRO A 255 -3.32 36.63 -4.88
N LEU A 256 -2.14 36.02 -4.83
CA LEU A 256 -1.00 36.45 -4.01
C LEU A 256 -0.49 37.82 -4.48
N LEU A 257 -0.12 38.68 -3.52
CA LEU A 257 0.51 39.98 -3.77
C LEU A 257 1.91 39.81 -4.38
N ALA A 258 2.68 38.86 -3.86
CA ALA A 258 4.00 38.48 -4.34
C ALA A 258 4.06 36.96 -4.57
N PRO A 259 3.62 36.48 -5.76
CA PRO A 259 3.82 35.11 -6.15
C PRO A 259 5.29 34.69 -6.01
N PRO A 260 5.59 33.48 -5.51
CA PRO A 260 6.96 33.04 -5.37
C PRO A 260 7.66 32.91 -6.73
N ASN A 261 8.98 33.06 -6.71
CA ASN A 261 9.86 32.79 -7.84
C ASN A 261 10.58 31.45 -7.61
N GLN A 262 11.00 30.82 -8.70
CA GLN A 262 11.91 29.68 -8.66
C GLN A 262 13.20 30.09 -7.94
N HIS A 263 13.73 29.23 -7.07
CA HIS A 263 15.06 29.45 -6.52
C HIS A 263 16.08 28.82 -7.47
N ASP A 264 16.78 29.63 -8.25
CA ASP A 264 17.99 29.17 -8.92
C ASP A 264 19.14 29.19 -7.90
N SER A 265 19.79 28.04 -7.73
CA SER A 265 20.99 27.83 -6.89
C SER A 265 22.22 28.66 -7.31
N GLY A 266 22.05 29.68 -8.17
CA GLY A 266 23.11 30.43 -8.84
C GLY A 266 22.91 31.95 -8.91
N GLY A 267 22.12 32.57 -8.02
CA GLY A 267 22.09 34.03 -7.86
C GLY A 267 21.39 34.84 -8.96
N ALA A 268 20.82 34.19 -9.98
CA ALA A 268 19.93 34.85 -10.95
C ALA A 268 18.52 35.00 -10.35
N ALA A 269 17.82 36.08 -10.72
CA ALA A 269 16.40 36.25 -10.41
C ALA A 269 15.61 35.11 -11.06
N GLY A 270 15.16 34.14 -10.26
CA GLY A 270 14.51 32.95 -10.80
C GLY A 270 13.15 33.25 -11.40
N ARG A 271 12.71 32.34 -12.29
CA ARG A 271 11.47 32.51 -13.06
C ARG A 271 10.25 32.59 -12.13
N PRO A 272 9.26 33.46 -12.40
CA PRO A 272 8.05 33.52 -11.60
C PRO A 272 7.24 32.24 -11.75
N PHE A 273 6.51 31.86 -10.70
CA PHE A 273 5.55 30.76 -10.79
C PHE A 273 4.45 31.11 -11.79
N THR A 274 3.96 30.08 -12.49
CA THR A 274 2.78 30.18 -13.34
C THR A 274 1.54 30.27 -12.44
N ALA A 275 0.78 31.35 -12.57
CA ALA A 275 -0.49 31.55 -11.88
C ALA A 275 -1.65 31.03 -12.76
N THR A 276 -2.39 30.04 -12.27
CA THR A 276 -3.55 29.47 -12.97
C THR A 276 -4.82 29.79 -12.17
N PRO A 277 -5.67 30.72 -12.63
CA PRO A 277 -6.91 31.06 -11.94
C PRO A 277 -7.99 29.97 -12.12
N PHE A 278 -8.88 29.86 -11.14
CA PHE A 278 -10.02 28.94 -11.15
C PHE A 278 -11.33 29.67 -10.81
N ASP A 279 -12.44 29.13 -11.30
CA ASP A 279 -13.80 29.62 -11.08
C ASP A 279 -14.41 29.21 -9.74
N SER A 280 -13.83 28.20 -9.08
CA SER A 280 -14.30 27.70 -7.79
C SER A 280 -13.15 27.25 -6.89
N PRO A 281 -13.27 27.47 -5.56
CA PRO A 281 -12.29 26.99 -4.59
C PRO A 281 -12.06 25.48 -4.66
N SER A 282 -13.12 24.69 -4.90
CA SER A 282 -13.01 23.23 -5.01
C SER A 282 -12.22 22.79 -6.23
N ARG A 283 -12.39 23.45 -7.39
CA ARG A 283 -11.59 23.12 -8.59
C ARG A 283 -10.12 23.49 -8.43
N ALA A 284 -9.81 24.61 -7.79
CA ALA A 284 -8.44 24.97 -7.45
C ALA A 284 -7.82 23.94 -6.48
N ALA A 285 -8.57 23.52 -5.47
CA ALA A 285 -8.14 22.48 -4.53
C ALA A 285 -7.91 21.14 -5.23
N GLU A 286 -8.82 20.72 -6.11
CA GLU A 286 -8.68 19.49 -6.91
C GLU A 286 -7.45 19.52 -7.80
N ALA A 287 -7.26 20.61 -8.56
CA ALA A 287 -6.13 20.74 -9.48
C ALA A 287 -4.78 20.79 -8.73
N GLY A 288 -4.65 21.68 -7.75
CA GLY A 288 -3.40 21.91 -7.04
C GLY A 288 -3.03 20.78 -6.07
N PHE A 289 -3.95 20.39 -5.17
CA PHE A 289 -3.66 19.30 -4.24
C PHE A 289 -3.69 17.93 -4.93
N GLY A 290 -4.49 17.74 -5.98
CA GLY A 290 -4.46 16.53 -6.79
C GLY A 290 -3.12 16.36 -7.53
N LEU A 291 -2.54 17.44 -8.05
CA LEU A 291 -1.18 17.43 -8.59
C LEU A 291 -0.15 17.06 -7.51
N LEU A 292 -0.15 17.78 -6.37
CA LEU A 292 0.76 17.50 -5.26
C LEU A 292 0.68 16.04 -4.78
N GLU A 293 -0.52 15.47 -4.74
CA GLU A 293 -0.72 14.08 -4.41
C GLU A 293 -0.02 13.14 -5.40
N ARG A 294 -0.22 13.34 -6.71
CA ARG A 294 0.42 12.50 -7.74
C ARG A 294 1.95 12.58 -7.67
N LEU A 295 2.50 13.79 -7.54
CA LEU A 295 3.95 14.01 -7.43
C LEU A 295 4.53 13.30 -6.19
N ARG A 296 3.86 13.41 -5.03
CA ARG A 296 4.31 12.76 -3.79
C ARG A 296 4.16 11.25 -3.81
N ASP A 297 3.04 10.74 -4.35
CA ASP A 297 2.81 9.30 -4.47
C ASP A 297 3.85 8.66 -5.38
N PHE A 298 4.20 9.31 -6.50
CA PHE A 298 5.26 8.85 -7.37
C PHE A 298 6.62 8.86 -6.68
N LYS A 299 6.94 9.91 -5.90
CA LYS A 299 8.18 10.01 -5.11
C LYS A 299 8.31 8.88 -4.11
N ASN A 300 7.26 8.66 -3.32
CA ASN A 300 7.24 7.59 -2.34
C ASN A 300 7.42 6.22 -3.02
N LEU A 301 6.84 6.04 -4.22
CA LEU A 301 6.96 4.80 -4.97
C LEU A 301 8.38 4.59 -5.51
N LYS A 302 9.01 5.62 -6.09
CA LYS A 302 10.43 5.58 -6.47
C LYS A 302 11.31 5.25 -5.28
N ASP A 303 11.21 6.04 -4.20
CA ASP A 303 12.04 5.87 -2.99
C ASP A 303 11.89 4.45 -2.42
N HIS A 304 10.67 3.90 -2.45
CA HIS A 304 10.40 2.52 -2.07
C HIS A 304 11.15 1.49 -2.92
N TYR A 305 11.04 1.59 -4.26
CA TYR A 305 11.69 0.63 -5.16
C TYR A 305 13.23 0.76 -5.16
N GLU A 306 13.74 1.99 -5.06
CA GLU A 306 15.17 2.25 -4.90
C GLU A 306 15.70 1.63 -3.60
N ALA A 307 14.95 1.77 -2.49
CA ALA A 307 15.30 1.13 -1.23
C ALA A 307 15.26 -0.41 -1.30
N LEU A 308 14.33 -0.99 -2.08
CA LEU A 308 14.29 -2.44 -2.31
C LEU A 308 15.52 -2.93 -3.06
N VAL A 309 15.94 -2.24 -4.12
CA VAL A 309 17.17 -2.54 -4.87
C VAL A 309 18.38 -2.47 -3.93
N ARG A 310 18.52 -1.39 -3.17
CA ARG A 310 19.62 -1.22 -2.20
C ARG A 310 19.66 -2.34 -1.17
N ARG A 311 18.50 -2.70 -0.60
CA ARG A 311 18.39 -3.77 0.41
C ARG A 311 18.78 -5.14 -0.15
N GLU A 312 18.40 -5.44 -1.39
CA GLU A 312 18.75 -6.72 -2.02
C GLU A 312 20.24 -6.80 -2.36
N ILE A 313 20.84 -5.70 -2.83
CA ILE A 313 22.30 -5.58 -3.02
C ILE A 313 23.03 -5.82 -1.69
N GLU A 314 22.60 -5.17 -0.61
CA GLU A 314 23.19 -5.35 0.72
C GLU A 314 23.08 -6.80 1.19
N ARG A 315 21.90 -7.41 1.08
CA ARG A 315 21.65 -8.82 1.44
C ARG A 315 22.57 -9.78 0.68
N LEU A 316 22.72 -9.59 -0.63
CA LEU A 316 23.58 -10.42 -1.48
C LEU A 316 25.07 -10.19 -1.19
N SER A 317 25.47 -8.94 -0.92
CA SER A 317 26.84 -8.61 -0.51
C SER A 317 27.22 -9.29 0.81
N THR A 318 26.35 -9.23 1.82
CA THR A 318 26.55 -9.94 3.10
C THR A 318 26.62 -11.46 2.90
N LEU A 319 25.74 -12.03 2.07
CA LEU A 319 25.77 -13.47 1.77
C LEU A 319 27.08 -13.88 1.09
N ARG A 320 27.54 -13.09 0.11
CA ARG A 320 28.82 -13.31 -0.56
C ARG A 320 29.98 -13.30 0.44
N GLY A 321 30.04 -12.29 1.33
CA GLY A 321 31.07 -12.22 2.37
C GLY A 321 31.12 -13.48 3.25
N LYS A 322 29.96 -13.95 3.73
CA LYS A 322 29.86 -15.18 4.52
C LYS A 322 30.32 -16.42 3.75
N LEU A 323 29.98 -16.52 2.46
CA LEU A 323 30.41 -17.65 1.61
C LEU A 323 31.91 -17.62 1.34
N VAL A 324 32.52 -16.44 1.21
CA VAL A 324 33.98 -16.29 1.10
C VAL A 324 34.65 -16.77 2.39
N GLU A 325 34.19 -16.31 3.56
CA GLU A 325 34.72 -16.79 4.85
C GLU A 325 34.55 -18.31 5.03
N GLU A 326 33.40 -18.87 4.63
CA GLU A 326 33.14 -20.31 4.67
C GLU A 326 34.08 -21.08 3.72
N LEU A 327 34.35 -20.52 2.53
CA LEU A 327 35.28 -21.09 1.56
C LEU A 327 36.71 -21.07 2.07
N GLU A 328 37.17 -19.97 2.66
CA GLU A 328 38.51 -19.87 3.25
C GLU A 328 38.69 -20.87 4.40
N ARG A 329 37.68 -21.01 5.28
CA ARG A 329 37.70 -22.05 6.33
C ARG A 329 37.72 -23.46 5.76
N ALA A 330 37.00 -23.71 4.66
CA ALA A 330 36.98 -25.01 4.01
C ALA A 330 38.32 -25.33 3.31
N ARG A 331 38.96 -24.33 2.68
CA ARG A 331 40.28 -24.45 2.05
C ARG A 331 41.40 -24.61 3.08
N GLY A 332 41.33 -23.91 4.21
CA GLY A 332 42.22 -24.07 5.36
C GLY A 332 42.13 -25.43 6.06
N SER A 333 41.27 -26.35 5.59
CA SER A 333 41.18 -27.70 6.14
C SER A 333 42.41 -28.57 5.86
N ASP A 334 43.31 -28.17 4.96
CA ASP A 334 44.59 -28.88 4.72
C ASP A 334 45.50 -28.87 5.95
N THR A 335 45.38 -27.87 6.83
CA THR A 335 46.06 -27.88 8.14
C THR A 335 45.66 -29.09 8.96
N TYR A 336 44.39 -29.54 8.91
CA TYR A 336 43.97 -30.77 9.60
C TYR A 336 44.57 -32.03 8.97
N ARG A 337 44.89 -32.01 7.67
CA ARG A 337 45.61 -33.10 7.01
C ARG A 337 47.04 -33.18 7.54
N ARG A 338 47.79 -32.06 7.53
CA ARG A 338 49.17 -32.00 8.06
C ARG A 338 49.23 -32.43 9.53
N LEU A 339 48.31 -31.93 10.37
CA LEU A 339 48.24 -32.30 11.79
C LEU A 339 47.88 -33.78 11.98
N GLY A 340 46.97 -34.33 11.18
CA GLY A 340 46.61 -35.75 11.21
C GLY A 340 47.73 -36.67 10.74
N GLU A 341 48.46 -36.30 9.68
CA GLU A 341 49.64 -36.99 9.16
C GLU A 341 50.78 -36.98 10.18
N ALA A 342 51.09 -35.82 10.78
CA ALA A 342 52.10 -35.69 11.82
C ALA A 342 51.75 -36.51 13.07
N LEU A 343 50.49 -36.50 13.51
CA LEU A 343 50.04 -37.25 14.67
C LEU A 343 50.13 -38.78 14.45
N LEU A 344 49.86 -39.27 13.24
CA LEU A 344 50.02 -40.68 12.89
C LEU A 344 51.49 -41.09 12.74
N ALA A 345 52.32 -40.24 12.12
CA ALA A 345 53.73 -40.51 11.91
C ALA A 345 54.53 -40.51 13.23
N GLY A 346 54.15 -39.64 14.17
CA GLY A 346 54.82 -39.46 15.46
C GLY A 346 54.19 -40.18 16.64
N LEU A 347 53.36 -41.23 16.44
CA LEU A 347 52.64 -41.91 17.53
C LEU A 347 53.56 -42.41 18.66
N SER A 348 54.75 -42.92 18.30
CA SER A 348 55.72 -43.47 19.25
C SER A 348 56.47 -42.39 20.05
N ASP A 349 56.65 -41.22 19.44
CA ASP A 349 57.43 -40.09 19.99
C ASP A 349 56.54 -38.96 20.53
N ALA A 350 55.22 -39.17 20.56
CA ALA A 350 54.24 -38.18 20.95
C ALA A 350 54.35 -37.83 22.44
N ARG A 351 54.46 -36.53 22.74
CA ARG A 351 54.40 -36.00 24.11
C ARG A 351 53.07 -35.28 24.33
N VAL A 352 52.21 -35.82 25.17
CA VAL A 352 50.90 -35.23 25.48
C VAL A 352 51.00 -34.31 26.69
N GLN A 353 50.50 -33.08 26.53
CA GLN A 353 50.37 -32.09 27.60
C GLN A 353 48.97 -31.48 27.54
N GLY A 354 48.11 -31.85 28.49
CA GLY A 354 46.71 -31.42 28.52
C GLY A 354 45.96 -31.80 27.24
N GLU A 355 45.46 -30.80 26.52
CA GLU A 355 44.68 -30.96 25.28
C GLU A 355 45.55 -30.86 24.01
N THR A 356 46.87 -30.99 24.13
CA THR A 356 47.81 -30.87 23.01
C THR A 356 48.82 -32.01 22.98
N ALA A 357 49.05 -32.59 21.80
CA ALA A 357 50.14 -33.53 21.52
C ALA A 357 51.26 -32.85 20.74
N PHE A 358 52.49 -32.97 21.22
CA PHE A 358 53.69 -32.55 20.48
C PHE A 358 54.28 -33.76 19.78
N VAL A 359 54.35 -33.71 18.45
CA VAL A 359 54.88 -34.79 17.60
C VAL A 359 55.90 -34.21 16.61
N PRO A 360 56.90 -35.00 16.15
CA PRO A 360 57.81 -34.54 15.10
C PRO A 360 57.03 -34.13 13.85
N ASP A 361 57.35 -32.97 13.27
CA ASP A 361 56.74 -32.52 12.02
C ASP A 361 57.39 -33.20 10.81
N PRO A 362 56.68 -34.07 10.06
CA PRO A 362 57.24 -34.73 8.88
C PRO A 362 57.54 -33.77 7.72
N TYR A 363 57.09 -32.52 7.79
CA TYR A 363 57.28 -31.49 6.77
C TYR A 363 58.11 -30.27 7.25
N GLY A 364 58.62 -30.31 8.49
CA GLY A 364 59.41 -29.23 9.09
C GLY A 364 60.92 -29.45 8.95
N GLU A 365 61.70 -28.48 9.44
CA GLU A 365 63.14 -28.70 9.69
C GLU A 365 63.32 -29.87 10.67
N ALA A 366 64.28 -30.75 10.38
CA ALA A 366 64.45 -32.02 11.07
C ALA A 366 64.45 -31.86 12.60
N GLY A 367 63.47 -32.47 13.26
CA GLY A 367 63.34 -32.48 14.72
C GLY A 367 62.46 -31.37 15.31
N THR A 368 61.89 -30.46 14.51
CA THR A 368 60.96 -29.44 15.02
C THR A 368 59.60 -30.09 15.38
N PRO A 369 59.16 -30.06 16.65
CA PRO A 369 57.87 -30.63 17.03
C PRO A 369 56.71 -29.69 16.64
N ILE A 370 55.65 -30.25 16.06
CA ILE A 370 54.39 -29.57 15.80
C ILE A 370 53.38 -29.86 16.92
N ALA A 371 52.65 -28.81 17.34
CA ALA A 371 51.57 -28.92 18.31
C ALA A 371 50.26 -29.33 17.62
N VAL A 372 49.71 -30.47 18.01
CA VAL A 372 48.46 -31.03 17.50
C VAL A 372 47.39 -31.00 18.58
N PRO A 373 46.30 -30.24 18.42
CA PRO A 373 45.17 -30.27 19.34
C PRO A 373 44.51 -31.66 19.36
N ILE A 374 44.31 -32.22 20.56
CA ILE A 374 43.72 -33.55 20.76
C ILE A 374 42.64 -33.51 21.86
N ASP A 375 41.78 -34.53 21.88
CA ASP A 375 40.89 -34.79 23.01
C ASP A 375 41.58 -35.81 23.93
N PRO A 376 41.96 -35.45 25.18
CA PRO A 376 42.69 -36.34 26.07
C PRO A 376 41.87 -37.58 26.48
N ALA A 377 40.53 -37.55 26.31
CA ALA A 377 39.67 -38.72 26.55
C ALA A 377 39.71 -39.74 25.40
N ARG A 378 40.42 -39.46 24.30
CA ARG A 378 40.49 -40.32 23.12
C ARG A 378 41.91 -40.78 22.82
N PRO A 379 42.10 -42.00 22.29
CA PRO A 379 43.39 -42.44 21.76
C PRO A 379 43.89 -41.50 20.65
N LEU A 380 45.21 -41.28 20.55
CA LEU A 380 45.83 -40.40 19.55
C LEU A 380 45.47 -40.79 18.10
N GLN A 381 45.36 -42.10 17.83
CA GLN A 381 44.91 -42.63 16.54
C GLN A 381 43.46 -42.20 16.21
N GLU A 382 42.58 -42.17 17.20
CA GLU A 382 41.20 -41.69 17.03
C GLU A 382 41.17 -40.16 16.85
N SER A 383 41.99 -39.42 17.61
CA SER A 383 42.17 -37.98 17.42
C SER A 383 42.65 -37.63 16.00
N ALA A 384 43.60 -38.40 15.45
CA ALA A 384 44.03 -38.26 14.06
C ALA A 384 42.89 -38.54 13.07
N ARG A 385 42.08 -39.58 13.32
CA ARG A 385 40.90 -39.89 12.49
C ARG A 385 39.89 -38.73 12.47
N VAL A 386 39.66 -38.08 13.61
CA VAL A 386 38.79 -36.88 13.70
C VAL A 386 39.34 -35.73 12.85
N LEU A 387 40.65 -35.49 12.87
CA LEU A 387 41.30 -34.48 12.02
C LEU A 387 41.12 -34.79 10.53
N PHE A 388 41.30 -36.05 10.11
CA PHE A 388 41.06 -36.47 8.73
C PHE A 388 39.59 -36.34 8.31
N GLU A 389 38.62 -36.63 9.20
CA GLU A 389 37.20 -36.44 8.88
C GLU A 389 36.84 -34.95 8.73
N ARG A 390 37.45 -34.05 9.53
CA ARG A 390 37.32 -32.60 9.35
C ARG A 390 37.91 -32.14 8.01
N TYR A 391 39.09 -32.64 7.63
CA TYR A 391 39.69 -32.41 6.32
C TYR A 391 38.78 -32.87 5.17
N LYS A 392 38.32 -34.14 5.19
CA LYS A 392 37.42 -34.68 4.16
C LYS A 392 36.11 -33.92 4.07
N LYS A 393 35.56 -33.43 5.19
CA LYS A 393 34.35 -32.60 5.19
C LYS A 393 34.60 -31.25 4.53
N GLY A 394 35.71 -30.57 4.85
CA GLY A 394 36.11 -29.32 4.21
C GLY A 394 36.29 -29.48 2.71
N LYS A 395 37.12 -30.45 2.30
CA LYS A 395 37.39 -30.75 0.88
C LYS A 395 36.14 -31.08 0.06
N ARG A 396 35.21 -31.88 0.61
CA ARG A 396 33.92 -32.18 -0.05
C ARG A 396 33.00 -30.97 -0.16
N GLY A 397 33.08 -30.03 0.79
CA GLY A 397 32.26 -28.82 0.83
C GLY A 397 32.67 -27.77 -0.19
N VAL A 398 33.97 -27.66 -0.51
CA VAL A 398 34.54 -26.61 -1.37
C VAL A 398 33.77 -26.44 -2.70
N PRO A 399 33.53 -27.47 -3.54
CA PRO A 399 32.84 -27.27 -4.82
C PRO A 399 31.41 -26.76 -4.67
N THR A 400 30.73 -27.14 -3.58
CA THR A 400 29.36 -26.69 -3.32
C THR A 400 29.33 -25.23 -2.87
N ILE A 401 30.28 -24.81 -2.02
CA ILE A 401 30.41 -23.43 -1.57
C ILE A 401 30.81 -22.53 -2.75
N GLU A 402 31.76 -22.95 -3.60
CA GLU A 402 32.17 -22.21 -4.79
C GLU A 402 31.01 -21.99 -5.77
N LYS A 403 30.23 -23.04 -6.05
CA LYS A 403 29.03 -22.91 -6.89
C LYS A 403 28.02 -21.91 -6.31
N ARG A 404 27.80 -21.95 -4.99
CA ARG A 404 26.91 -21.00 -4.30
C ARG A 404 27.47 -19.57 -4.34
N LEU A 405 28.78 -19.41 -4.17
CA LEU A 405 29.48 -18.13 -4.22
C LEU A 405 29.38 -17.51 -5.61
N GLN A 406 29.62 -18.30 -6.66
CA GLN A 406 29.47 -17.87 -8.05
C GLN A 406 28.03 -17.44 -8.35
N ALA A 407 27.04 -18.21 -7.92
CA ALA A 407 25.63 -17.85 -8.10
C ALA A 407 25.25 -16.57 -7.32
N ALA A 408 25.76 -16.39 -6.09
CA ALA A 408 25.54 -15.18 -5.30
C ALA A 408 26.22 -13.96 -5.93
N HIS A 409 27.44 -14.12 -6.46
CA HIS A 409 28.18 -13.08 -7.15
C HIS A 409 27.47 -12.65 -8.44
N ALA A 410 27.05 -13.59 -9.29
CA ALA A 410 26.32 -13.28 -10.51
C ALA A 410 25.04 -12.47 -10.23
N ARG A 411 24.25 -12.89 -9.22
CA ARG A 411 23.06 -12.14 -8.80
C ARG A 411 23.40 -10.76 -8.26
N LEU A 412 24.47 -10.63 -7.47
CA LEU A 412 24.90 -9.33 -6.95
C LEU A 412 25.19 -8.35 -8.09
N VAL A 413 25.90 -8.80 -9.13
CA VAL A 413 26.20 -7.99 -10.33
C VAL A 413 24.92 -7.56 -11.06
N GLU A 414 23.99 -8.49 -11.29
CA GLU A 414 22.69 -8.19 -11.91
C GLU A 414 21.90 -7.13 -11.12
N TRP A 415 21.87 -7.23 -9.78
CA TRP A 415 21.20 -6.26 -8.93
C TRP A 415 21.91 -4.91 -8.85
N GLN A 416 23.25 -4.91 -8.82
CA GLN A 416 24.04 -3.68 -8.85
C GLN A 416 23.80 -2.88 -10.15
N ALA A 417 23.61 -3.56 -11.27
CA ALA A 417 23.25 -2.93 -12.53
C ALA A 417 21.91 -2.17 -12.49
N LEU A 418 21.01 -2.51 -11.56
CA LEU A 418 19.74 -1.80 -11.36
C LEU A 418 19.88 -0.51 -10.53
N SER A 419 21.01 -0.27 -9.87
CA SER A 419 21.20 0.93 -9.03
C SER A 419 21.08 2.23 -9.84
N GLY A 420 21.72 2.28 -11.02
CA GLY A 420 21.63 3.44 -11.93
C GLY A 420 20.20 3.68 -12.43
N PRO A 421 19.54 2.69 -13.06
CA PRO A 421 18.14 2.79 -13.47
C PRO A 421 17.18 3.18 -12.34
N ALA A 422 17.39 2.66 -11.12
CA ALA A 422 16.55 3.01 -9.96
C ALA A 422 16.71 4.48 -9.55
N ALA A 423 17.95 5.00 -9.54
CA ALA A 423 18.22 6.39 -9.24
C ALA A 423 17.69 7.35 -10.33
N ALA A 424 17.72 6.91 -11.59
CA ALA A 424 17.34 7.71 -12.76
C ALA A 424 15.84 7.73 -13.09
N VAL A 425 14.99 7.05 -12.31
CA VAL A 425 13.53 7.08 -12.51
C VAL A 425 13.04 8.52 -12.47
N CYS A 426 12.44 9.01 -13.57
CA CYS A 426 11.83 10.34 -13.65
C CYS A 426 10.47 10.33 -14.36
N ALA A 427 9.95 9.15 -14.72
CA ALA A 427 8.61 9.03 -15.27
C ALA A 427 7.95 7.71 -14.85
N PRO A 428 6.61 7.61 -14.87
CA PRO A 428 5.90 6.35 -14.63
C PRO A 428 6.42 5.18 -15.48
N ALA A 429 6.81 5.43 -16.73
CA ALA A 429 7.38 4.42 -17.61
C ALA A 429 8.73 3.87 -17.13
N ASP A 430 9.59 4.69 -16.51
CA ASP A 430 10.88 4.24 -15.97
C ASP A 430 10.67 3.32 -14.78
N LEU A 431 9.70 3.66 -13.94
CA LEU A 431 9.34 2.86 -12.79
C LEU A 431 8.79 1.49 -13.21
N ASP A 432 7.95 1.44 -14.25
CA ASP A 432 7.47 0.17 -14.80
C ASP A 432 8.63 -0.68 -15.37
N ARG A 433 9.57 -0.06 -16.10
CA ARG A 433 10.80 -0.74 -16.57
C ARG A 433 11.64 -1.29 -15.42
N LEU A 434 11.85 -0.51 -14.36
CA LEU A 434 12.56 -0.96 -13.16
C LEU A 434 11.86 -2.17 -12.52
N ARG A 435 10.53 -2.13 -12.41
CA ARG A 435 9.74 -3.22 -11.81
C ARG A 435 9.80 -4.49 -12.65
N GLU A 436 9.76 -4.38 -13.98
CA GLU A 436 9.95 -5.51 -14.89
C GLU A 436 11.35 -6.12 -14.75
N ALA A 437 12.40 -5.29 -14.64
CA ALA A 437 13.77 -5.74 -14.41
C ALA A 437 13.94 -6.41 -13.04
N MET A 438 13.34 -5.87 -11.97
CA MET A 438 13.35 -6.52 -10.65
C MET A 438 12.62 -7.87 -10.67
N ALA A 439 11.52 -7.97 -11.43
CA ALA A 439 10.75 -9.19 -11.56
C ALA A 439 11.51 -10.29 -12.33
N SER A 440 12.26 -9.93 -13.38
CA SER A 440 13.09 -10.89 -14.13
C SER A 440 14.23 -11.46 -13.27
N LEU A 441 14.76 -10.68 -12.32
CA LEU A 441 15.76 -11.13 -11.34
C LEU A 441 15.17 -11.91 -10.14
N GLY A 442 13.85 -12.17 -10.15
CA GLY A 442 13.17 -13.06 -9.22
C GLY A 442 12.60 -12.40 -7.96
N LEU A 443 12.48 -11.07 -7.91
CA LEU A 443 11.80 -10.37 -6.80
C LEU A 443 10.30 -10.27 -7.09
N VAL A 444 9.53 -11.22 -6.57
CA VAL A 444 8.07 -11.40 -6.85
C VAL A 444 7.17 -10.38 -6.12
N HIS A 445 7.73 -9.40 -5.41
CA HIS A 445 6.98 -8.49 -4.53
C HIS A 445 6.70 -7.08 -5.08
N ALA A 446 6.90 -6.82 -6.37
CA ALA A 446 6.48 -5.55 -6.97
C ALA A 446 4.96 -5.54 -7.21
N LYS A 447 4.16 -5.24 -6.18
CA LYS A 447 2.73 -4.94 -6.36
C LYS A 447 2.60 -3.90 -7.48
N HIS A 448 1.85 -4.23 -8.52
CA HIS A 448 1.45 -3.24 -9.52
C HIS A 448 0.65 -2.14 -8.82
N PRO A 449 0.95 -0.85 -9.05
CA PRO A 449 -0.04 0.18 -8.77
C PRO A 449 -1.31 -0.17 -9.57
N PRO A 450 -2.51 0.10 -9.04
CA PRO A 450 -3.73 -0.05 -9.81
C PRO A 450 -3.56 0.78 -11.08
N LYS A 451 -3.59 0.11 -12.25
CA LYS A 451 -3.33 0.73 -13.55
C LYS A 451 -4.23 1.96 -13.70
N SER A 452 -3.64 3.15 -13.65
CA SER A 452 -4.28 4.37 -14.12
C SER A 452 -4.57 4.20 -15.62
N ALA A 453 -5.72 4.72 -16.02
CA ALA A 453 -6.18 4.71 -17.39
C ALA A 453 -5.14 5.40 -18.28
N LEU A 454 -4.47 4.63 -19.15
CA LEU A 454 -3.89 4.98 -20.46
C LEU A 454 -2.71 4.06 -20.80
N SER A 455 -2.96 2.75 -20.92
CA SER A 455 -2.37 1.98 -22.02
C SER A 455 -3.25 0.78 -22.32
N ARG A 456 -4.00 0.88 -23.43
CA ARG A 456 -4.69 -0.25 -24.03
C ARG A 456 -3.63 -1.13 -24.70
N ARG A 457 -2.98 -2.01 -23.93
CA ARG A 457 -2.54 -3.29 -24.50
C ARG A 457 -3.79 -4.13 -24.81
N PRO A 458 -3.82 -4.88 -25.92
CA PRO A 458 -5.00 -5.67 -26.30
C PRO A 458 -5.32 -6.62 -25.16
N LYS A 459 -6.59 -6.60 -24.73
CA LYS A 459 -7.12 -7.41 -23.64
C LYS A 459 -6.67 -8.86 -23.81
N GLU A 460 -5.87 -9.38 -22.88
CA GLU A 460 -5.94 -10.81 -22.57
C GLU A 460 -7.41 -11.10 -22.24
N LYS A 461 -8.02 -11.99 -23.03
CA LYS A 461 -9.44 -12.32 -22.89
C LYS A 461 -9.68 -12.82 -21.46
N PRO A 462 -10.72 -12.34 -20.75
CA PRO A 462 -11.13 -12.97 -19.50
C PRO A 462 -11.37 -14.46 -19.74
N ALA A 463 -10.90 -15.31 -18.83
CA ALA A 463 -11.12 -16.75 -18.87
C ALA A 463 -12.63 -17.01 -18.86
N ARG A 464 -13.18 -17.50 -19.98
CA ARG A 464 -14.62 -17.71 -20.17
C ARG A 464 -15.07 -18.98 -19.45
N VAL A 465 -15.20 -18.92 -18.13
CA VAL A 465 -15.69 -20.07 -17.35
C VAL A 465 -17.21 -20.17 -17.47
N ARG A 466 -17.75 -21.38 -17.48
CA ARG A 466 -19.21 -21.57 -17.42
C ARG A 466 -19.67 -21.39 -15.99
N ARG A 467 -20.76 -20.64 -15.79
CA ARG A 467 -21.38 -20.46 -14.48
C ARG A 467 -22.73 -21.17 -14.41
N TYR A 468 -22.93 -21.91 -13.32
CA TYR A 468 -24.19 -22.56 -12.95
C TYR A 468 -24.54 -22.22 -11.50
N VAL A 469 -25.80 -22.46 -11.12
CA VAL A 469 -26.28 -22.31 -9.74
C VAL A 469 -26.83 -23.66 -9.29
N SER A 470 -26.37 -24.14 -8.13
CA SER A 470 -26.88 -25.37 -7.54
C SER A 470 -28.30 -25.18 -6.99
N PRO A 471 -29.07 -26.26 -6.77
CA PRO A 471 -30.39 -26.18 -6.11
C PRO A 471 -30.35 -25.53 -4.72
N ASP A 472 -29.20 -25.57 -4.04
CA ASP A 472 -29.00 -24.95 -2.73
C ASP A 472 -28.46 -23.50 -2.85
N GLY A 473 -28.51 -22.89 -4.04
CA GLY A 473 -28.11 -21.50 -4.29
C GLY A 473 -26.60 -21.27 -4.40
N LEU A 474 -25.77 -22.32 -4.46
CA LEU A 474 -24.32 -22.19 -4.55
C LEU A 474 -23.85 -22.02 -5.99
N THR A 475 -22.90 -21.12 -6.21
CA THR A 475 -22.32 -20.90 -7.54
C THR A 475 -21.34 -22.02 -7.90
N ILE A 476 -21.54 -22.64 -9.06
CA ILE A 476 -20.67 -23.66 -9.64
C ILE A 476 -19.98 -23.05 -10.88
N LEU A 477 -18.66 -23.15 -10.94
CA LEU A 477 -17.83 -22.64 -12.03
C LEU A 477 -17.12 -23.80 -12.73
N VAL A 478 -17.06 -23.79 -14.06
CA VAL A 478 -16.49 -24.88 -14.87
C VAL A 478 -15.52 -24.32 -15.90
N GLY A 479 -14.27 -24.81 -15.91
CA GLY A 479 -13.26 -24.44 -16.91
C GLY A 479 -13.43 -25.21 -18.23
N LYS A 480 -13.06 -24.61 -19.37
CA LYS A 480 -13.19 -25.23 -20.70
C LYS A 480 -11.86 -25.73 -21.26
N SER A 481 -10.73 -25.22 -20.79
CA SER A 481 -9.39 -25.58 -21.25
C SER A 481 -8.43 -25.82 -20.07
N GLY A 482 -7.24 -26.36 -20.33
CA GLY A 482 -6.20 -26.53 -19.30
C GLY A 482 -5.80 -25.21 -18.63
N GLU A 483 -5.67 -24.14 -19.41
CA GLU A 483 -5.31 -22.79 -18.92
C GLU A 483 -6.42 -22.17 -18.08
N GLU A 484 -7.67 -22.37 -18.50
CA GLU A 484 -8.84 -21.95 -17.72
C GLU A 484 -8.98 -22.76 -16.44
N ASN A 485 -8.73 -24.07 -16.50
CA ASN A 485 -8.74 -24.95 -15.34
C ASN A 485 -7.71 -24.51 -14.28
N ASP A 486 -6.50 -24.15 -14.72
CA ASP A 486 -5.47 -23.61 -13.84
C ASP A 486 -5.91 -22.26 -13.24
N THR A 487 -6.43 -21.37 -14.07
CA THR A 487 -6.91 -20.05 -13.63
C THR A 487 -8.04 -20.19 -12.62
N LEU A 488 -9.04 -21.02 -12.94
CA LEU A 488 -10.17 -21.32 -12.08
C LEU A 488 -9.72 -21.89 -10.73
N THR A 489 -8.77 -22.81 -10.74
CA THR A 489 -8.34 -23.53 -9.53
C THR A 489 -7.35 -22.75 -8.67
N PHE A 490 -6.47 -21.96 -9.28
CA PHE A 490 -5.35 -21.32 -8.56
C PHE A 490 -5.48 -19.79 -8.45
N ARG A 491 -6.30 -19.13 -9.28
CA ARG A 491 -6.51 -17.68 -9.23
C ARG A 491 -7.93 -17.30 -8.79
N VAL A 492 -8.96 -18.02 -9.24
CA VAL A 492 -10.37 -17.71 -8.92
C VAL A 492 -10.80 -18.35 -7.61
N ALA A 493 -10.54 -19.65 -7.42
CA ALA A 493 -11.00 -20.42 -6.26
C ALA A 493 -10.35 -19.99 -4.94
N SER A 494 -11.18 -19.81 -3.91
CA SER A 494 -10.76 -19.64 -2.52
C SER A 494 -10.22 -20.96 -1.96
N PRO A 495 -9.29 -20.96 -0.97
CA PRO A 495 -8.84 -22.19 -0.31
C PRO A 495 -9.95 -23.07 0.28
N TRP A 496 -11.10 -22.49 0.60
CA TRP A 496 -12.26 -23.15 1.22
C TRP A 496 -13.34 -23.59 0.24
N ASP A 497 -13.20 -23.23 -1.04
CA ASP A 497 -14.09 -23.71 -2.10
C ASP A 497 -13.90 -25.21 -2.32
N PHE A 498 -14.92 -25.86 -2.84
CA PHE A 498 -14.84 -27.27 -3.22
C PHE A 498 -14.42 -27.38 -4.69
N TRP A 499 -13.48 -28.28 -4.95
CA TRP A 499 -12.94 -28.58 -6.26
C TRP A 499 -13.30 -30.02 -6.63
N LEU A 500 -13.72 -30.24 -7.87
CA LEU A 500 -14.12 -31.53 -8.41
C LEU A 500 -13.50 -31.77 -9.80
N HIS A 501 -13.21 -33.04 -10.10
CA HIS A 501 -12.68 -33.49 -11.39
C HIS A 501 -12.89 -35.00 -11.58
N ALA A 502 -13.05 -35.45 -12.83
CA ALA A 502 -13.25 -36.86 -13.16
C ALA A 502 -11.96 -37.68 -12.92
N ALA A 503 -12.10 -38.78 -12.17
CA ALA A 503 -10.97 -39.62 -11.77
C ALA A 503 -10.26 -40.25 -12.99
N GLY A 504 -8.94 -40.13 -13.04
CA GLY A 504 -8.10 -40.82 -14.02
C GLY A 504 -8.28 -40.40 -15.48
N ARG A 505 -8.99 -39.30 -15.76
CA ARG A 505 -9.36 -38.90 -17.14
C ARG A 505 -9.19 -37.41 -17.39
N PRO A 506 -8.92 -36.98 -18.63
CA PRO A 506 -9.00 -35.57 -19.00
C PRO A 506 -10.43 -35.02 -18.82
N GLY A 507 -10.53 -33.81 -18.27
CA GLY A 507 -11.82 -33.17 -18.02
C GLY A 507 -11.70 -31.78 -17.42
N ALA A 508 -12.83 -31.09 -17.31
CA ALA A 508 -12.92 -29.76 -16.72
C ALA A 508 -12.67 -29.79 -15.20
N HIS A 509 -12.04 -28.73 -14.69
CA HIS A 509 -12.07 -28.44 -13.25
C HIS A 509 -13.40 -27.77 -12.93
N VAL A 510 -14.10 -28.30 -11.92
CA VAL A 510 -15.34 -27.74 -11.41
C VAL A 510 -15.10 -27.19 -10.02
N VAL A 511 -15.47 -25.93 -9.77
CA VAL A 511 -15.34 -25.27 -8.47
C VAL A 511 -16.69 -24.82 -7.97
N VAL A 512 -17.06 -25.26 -6.76
CA VAL A 512 -18.24 -24.77 -6.04
C VAL A 512 -17.81 -23.72 -5.03
N ARG A 513 -18.30 -22.49 -5.20
CA ARG A 513 -17.98 -21.35 -4.33
C ARG A 513 -18.58 -21.56 -2.94
N ASN A 514 -17.74 -21.39 -1.92
CA ASN A 514 -18.10 -21.63 -0.52
C ASN A 514 -17.80 -20.39 0.35
N PRO A 515 -18.47 -19.25 0.11
CA PRO A 515 -18.23 -18.01 0.87
C PRO A 515 -18.56 -18.19 2.37
N GLN A 516 -19.54 -19.03 2.69
CA GLN A 516 -19.97 -19.33 4.06
C GLN A 516 -19.07 -20.36 4.79
N ARG A 517 -18.02 -20.88 4.13
CA ARG A 517 -17.04 -21.83 4.70
C ARG A 517 -17.67 -23.09 5.32
N LEU A 518 -18.67 -23.65 4.64
CA LEU A 518 -19.29 -24.93 5.01
C LEU A 518 -18.21 -26.02 5.15
N LYS A 519 -18.31 -26.83 6.21
CA LYS A 519 -17.39 -27.96 6.45
C LYS A 519 -17.59 -29.08 5.42
N THR A 520 -18.84 -29.31 5.02
CA THR A 520 -19.26 -30.30 4.03
C THR A 520 -20.19 -29.66 3.03
N LEU A 521 -20.05 -30.01 1.76
CA LEU A 521 -20.95 -29.54 0.72
C LEU A 521 -22.31 -30.27 0.85
N PRO A 522 -23.45 -29.57 0.76
CA PRO A 522 -24.77 -30.21 0.76
C PRO A 522 -24.86 -31.29 -0.34
N GLU A 523 -25.55 -32.39 -0.06
CA GLU A 523 -25.55 -33.57 -0.94
C GLU A 523 -26.08 -33.24 -2.35
N LYS A 524 -27.12 -32.41 -2.44
CA LYS A 524 -27.72 -31.97 -3.71
C LYS A 524 -26.72 -31.17 -4.54
N SER A 525 -26.07 -30.16 -3.94
CA SER A 525 -25.01 -29.38 -4.58
C SER A 525 -23.80 -30.22 -4.99
N LEU A 526 -23.39 -31.17 -4.15
CA LEU A 526 -22.28 -32.07 -4.45
C LEU A 526 -22.60 -32.95 -5.66
N ARG A 527 -23.80 -33.52 -5.70
CA ARG A 527 -24.26 -34.37 -6.80
C ARG A 527 -24.27 -33.60 -8.12
N VAL A 528 -24.89 -32.40 -8.16
CA VAL A 528 -24.96 -31.58 -9.37
C VAL A 528 -23.56 -31.15 -9.86
N ALA A 529 -22.67 -30.76 -8.95
CA ALA A 529 -21.30 -30.40 -9.31
C ALA A 529 -20.52 -31.60 -9.86
N ALA A 530 -20.71 -32.79 -9.27
CA ALA A 530 -20.07 -34.01 -9.74
C ALA A 530 -20.62 -34.45 -11.10
N GLU A 531 -21.93 -34.43 -11.31
CA GLU A 531 -22.58 -34.74 -12.59
C GLU A 531 -22.06 -33.82 -13.70
N THR A 532 -21.88 -32.53 -13.39
CA THR A 532 -21.30 -31.53 -14.30
C THR A 532 -19.84 -31.83 -14.63
N ALA A 533 -19.03 -32.23 -13.64
CA ALA A 533 -17.64 -32.62 -13.84
C ALA A 533 -17.54 -33.89 -14.73
N ALA A 534 -18.41 -34.87 -14.50
CA ALA A 534 -18.52 -36.08 -15.31
C ALA A 534 -18.93 -35.75 -16.76
N TYR A 535 -19.90 -34.87 -16.96
CA TYR A 535 -20.36 -34.44 -18.28
C TYR A 535 -19.28 -33.69 -19.07
N HIS A 536 -18.46 -32.88 -18.40
CA HIS A 536 -17.34 -32.15 -19.00
C HIS A 536 -16.00 -32.92 -18.96
N SER A 537 -16.08 -34.25 -18.93
CA SER A 537 -14.92 -35.15 -18.99
C SER A 537 -14.97 -36.06 -20.21
N GLY A 538 -13.89 -36.80 -20.46
CA GLY A 538 -13.87 -37.89 -21.44
C GLY A 538 -14.87 -39.04 -21.15
N GLY A 539 -15.54 -39.06 -19.99
CA GLY A 539 -16.53 -40.07 -19.59
C GLY A 539 -18.00 -39.70 -19.89
N ARG A 540 -18.27 -38.69 -20.73
CA ARG A 540 -19.63 -38.16 -20.96
C ARG A 540 -20.67 -39.19 -21.42
N GLN A 541 -20.26 -40.26 -22.09
CA GLN A 541 -21.16 -41.32 -22.61
C GLN A 541 -21.27 -42.54 -21.70
N GLU A 542 -20.61 -42.54 -20.53
CA GLU A 542 -20.63 -43.67 -19.60
C GLU A 542 -21.83 -43.62 -18.68
N ALA A 543 -22.34 -44.79 -18.29
CA ALA A 543 -23.48 -44.89 -17.38
C ALA A 543 -23.17 -44.28 -16.00
N LYS A 544 -21.94 -44.42 -15.52
CA LYS A 544 -21.43 -43.83 -14.28
C LYS A 544 -19.95 -43.47 -14.43
N VAL A 545 -19.59 -42.28 -13.96
CA VAL A 545 -18.21 -41.78 -13.91
C VAL A 545 -17.83 -41.52 -12.45
N GLU A 546 -16.63 -41.94 -12.07
CA GLU A 546 -16.06 -41.60 -10.77
C GLU A 546 -15.50 -40.16 -10.78
N VAL A 547 -15.91 -39.35 -9.81
CA VAL A 547 -15.49 -37.96 -9.67
C VAL A 547 -14.83 -37.78 -8.31
N HIS A 548 -13.60 -37.28 -8.31
CA HIS A 548 -12.91 -36.87 -7.10
C HIS A 548 -13.35 -35.47 -6.70
N PHE A 549 -13.57 -35.27 -5.40
CA PHE A 549 -13.84 -33.96 -4.84
C PHE A 549 -13.04 -33.72 -3.55
N THR A 550 -12.65 -32.47 -3.34
CA THR A 550 -11.91 -32.02 -2.16
C THR A 550 -12.06 -30.51 -1.97
N GLN A 551 -11.55 -29.97 -0.87
CA GLN A 551 -11.38 -28.51 -0.75
C GLN A 551 -10.16 -28.06 -1.55
N ARG A 552 -10.26 -26.91 -2.22
CA ARG A 552 -9.20 -26.38 -3.10
C ARG A 552 -7.83 -26.30 -2.41
N LYS A 553 -7.75 -26.01 -1.10
CA LYS A 553 -6.47 -26.00 -0.34
C LYS A 553 -5.70 -27.33 -0.36
N TYR A 554 -6.35 -28.44 -0.68
CA TYR A 554 -5.73 -29.76 -0.81
C TYR A 554 -5.28 -30.08 -2.25
N VAL A 555 -5.56 -29.18 -3.20
CA VAL A 555 -5.12 -29.26 -4.60
C VAL A 555 -3.82 -28.47 -4.76
N ARG A 556 -2.79 -29.07 -5.38
CA ARG A 556 -1.49 -28.44 -5.60
C ARG A 556 -1.02 -28.62 -7.04
N LYS A 557 -0.16 -27.71 -7.49
CA LYS A 557 0.56 -27.80 -8.77
C LYS A 557 2.05 -27.57 -8.52
N LYS A 558 2.92 -28.45 -9.04
CA LYS A 558 4.37 -28.26 -8.99
C LYS A 558 4.82 -27.36 -10.14
N LYS A 559 5.92 -26.62 -9.93
CA LYS A 559 6.52 -25.78 -10.98
C LYS A 559 6.95 -26.68 -12.14
N GLY A 560 6.52 -26.34 -13.36
CA GLY A 560 6.80 -27.11 -14.58
C GLY A 560 5.73 -28.14 -14.98
N MET A 561 4.65 -28.32 -14.21
CA MET A 561 3.55 -29.20 -14.63
C MET A 561 2.73 -28.56 -15.78
N PRO A 562 2.32 -29.34 -16.80
CA PRO A 562 1.39 -28.94 -17.85
C PRO A 562 0.12 -28.26 -17.32
N SER A 563 -0.51 -27.46 -18.17
CA SER A 563 -1.72 -26.73 -17.80
C SER A 563 -2.91 -27.67 -17.56
N GLY A 564 -3.65 -27.46 -16.47
CA GLY A 564 -4.73 -28.34 -16.02
C GLY A 564 -4.27 -29.54 -15.19
N GLN A 565 -2.98 -29.83 -15.08
CA GLN A 565 -2.50 -30.97 -14.28
C GLN A 565 -2.31 -30.58 -12.80
N VAL A 566 -2.91 -31.36 -11.90
CA VAL A 566 -2.90 -31.10 -10.45
C VAL A 566 -2.60 -32.36 -9.64
N LEU A 567 -2.14 -32.16 -8.41
CA LEU A 567 -1.89 -33.18 -7.40
C LEU A 567 -2.87 -33.00 -6.24
N LEU A 568 -3.54 -34.08 -5.84
CA LEU A 568 -4.49 -34.08 -4.73
C LEU A 568 -3.83 -34.67 -3.47
N ARG A 569 -3.79 -33.90 -2.37
CA ARG A 569 -3.27 -34.41 -1.08
C ARG A 569 -4.28 -35.27 -0.34
N ARG A 570 -5.57 -34.95 -0.47
CA ARG A 570 -6.72 -35.62 0.14
C ARG A 570 -7.90 -35.43 -0.80
N PHE A 571 -8.67 -36.47 -1.06
CA PHE A 571 -9.90 -36.40 -1.85
C PHE A 571 -10.86 -37.50 -1.40
N ARG A 572 -12.12 -37.34 -1.76
CA ARG A 572 -13.14 -38.38 -1.71
C ARG A 572 -13.68 -38.59 -3.12
N SER A 573 -14.25 -39.76 -3.38
CA SER A 573 -14.86 -40.08 -4.67
C SER A 573 -16.37 -40.20 -4.55
N ILE A 574 -17.06 -39.87 -5.63
CA ILE A 574 -18.50 -40.13 -5.82
C ILE A 574 -18.71 -40.66 -7.24
N GLN A 575 -19.60 -41.64 -7.42
CA GLN A 575 -20.00 -42.11 -8.74
C GLN A 575 -21.32 -41.46 -9.14
N VAL A 576 -21.35 -40.87 -10.33
CA VAL A 576 -22.50 -40.13 -10.87
C VAL A 576 -22.68 -40.39 -12.35
N ALA A 577 -23.93 -40.30 -12.83
CA ALA A 577 -24.20 -40.32 -14.26
C ALA A 577 -23.92 -38.92 -14.85
N PRO A 578 -23.24 -38.78 -16.00
CA PRO A 578 -22.98 -37.48 -16.62
C PRO A 578 -24.27 -36.72 -16.96
N ARG A 579 -24.51 -35.57 -16.33
CA ARG A 579 -25.69 -34.72 -16.59
C ARG A 579 -25.31 -33.24 -16.49
N LEU A 580 -26.01 -32.39 -17.25
CA LEU A 580 -25.93 -30.94 -17.11
C LEU A 580 -27.04 -30.42 -16.17
N PRO A 581 -26.78 -29.37 -15.38
CA PRO A 581 -27.81 -28.67 -14.64
C PRO A 581 -28.79 -27.97 -15.61
N SER A 582 -30.08 -27.91 -15.26
CA SER A 582 -31.11 -27.21 -16.03
C SER A 582 -31.06 -25.68 -15.94
N SER A 583 -30.18 -25.11 -15.11
CA SER A 583 -30.00 -23.66 -14.95
C SER A 583 -29.13 -23.06 -16.06
N SER A 584 -29.47 -21.84 -16.50
CA SER A 584 -28.85 -21.06 -17.57
C SER A 584 -27.31 -21.05 -17.53
N VAL A 585 -26.69 -21.42 -18.65
CA VAL A 585 -25.24 -21.30 -18.89
C VAL A 585 -24.94 -19.83 -19.18
N GLU A 586 -24.20 -19.18 -18.28
CA GLU A 586 -23.57 -17.89 -18.59
C GLU A 586 -22.07 -18.11 -18.81
N ASP A 587 -21.57 -17.60 -19.94
CA ASP A 587 -20.13 -17.47 -20.19
C ASP A 587 -19.66 -16.19 -19.50
N VAL A 588 -18.92 -16.34 -18.39
CA VAL A 588 -18.41 -15.22 -17.56
C VAL A 588 -16.93 -15.01 -17.79
#